data_AF-A0A367RQB6-F1
#
_entry.id   AF-A0A367RQB6-F1
#
_cell.length_a   1.000
_cell.length_b   1.000
_cell.length_c   1.000
_cell.angle_alpha   90.00
_cell.angle_beta   90.00
_cell.angle_gamma   90.00
#
_symmetry.space_group_name_H-M   'P 1'
#
loop_
_entity.id
_entity.type
_entity.pdbx_description
1 polymer ?
#
loop_
_entity_poly.entity_id
_entity_poly.type
_entity_poly.pdbx_seq_one_letter_code
_entity_poly.pdbx_strand_id
1 'polypeptide(L)'
;MLIAGFSGIGKTAVVNEVHKPIVRQRGYFIKGKFDQFGHNIPFSAFLQAFRDLMGQLLSESNDQLEVWKTKILGALGENAQVLVEVIPELEWIIGKQPSILSIARQIVEQTHRGKLSCISVPREGTEFIIQIPIS
;
A
#
# COMPACT_ATOMS: atom_id res chain seq x y z
N MET A 1 -1.11 -4.60 -20.76
CA MET A 1 -1.01 -5.68 -21.76
C MET A 1 -0.48 -6.93 -21.06
N LEU A 2 -1.19 -8.05 -21.14
CA LEU A 2 -0.86 -9.30 -20.44
C LEU A 2 -0.25 -10.28 -21.46
N ILE A 3 0.97 -10.74 -21.24
CA ILE A 3 1.64 -11.73 -22.11
C ILE A 3 1.82 -13.03 -21.32
N ALA A 4 0.95 -14.00 -21.54
CA ALA A 4 1.09 -15.35 -20.99
C ALA A 4 1.93 -16.27 -21.90
N GLY A 5 2.57 -17.29 -21.35
CA GLY A 5 3.28 -18.35 -22.08
C GLY A 5 4.51 -18.88 -21.34
N PHE A 6 5.03 -20.02 -21.79
CA PHE A 6 6.01 -20.84 -21.07
C PHE A 6 7.39 -20.17 -20.87
N SER A 7 8.11 -20.63 -19.85
CA SER A 7 9.44 -20.15 -19.47
C SER A 7 10.49 -20.54 -20.52
N GLY A 8 11.39 -19.62 -20.90
CA GLY A 8 12.53 -19.90 -21.79
C GLY A 8 12.48 -19.31 -23.21
N ILE A 9 11.39 -18.65 -23.62
CA ILE A 9 11.20 -18.11 -25.00
C ILE A 9 11.55 -16.62 -25.16
N GLY A 10 12.34 -16.03 -24.26
CA GLY A 10 12.78 -14.63 -24.43
C GLY A 10 11.75 -13.55 -24.10
N LYS A 11 10.75 -13.82 -23.24
CA LYS A 11 9.79 -12.81 -22.74
C LYS A 11 10.49 -11.64 -22.02
N THR A 12 11.65 -11.90 -21.43
CA THR A 12 12.51 -10.87 -20.83
C THR A 12 13.09 -9.92 -21.89
N ALA A 13 13.34 -10.41 -23.11
CA ALA A 13 13.84 -9.58 -24.21
C ALA A 13 12.77 -8.62 -24.75
N VAL A 14 11.49 -9.03 -24.76
CA VAL A 14 10.37 -8.16 -25.16
C VAL A 14 10.08 -7.08 -24.11
N VAL A 15 10.16 -7.41 -22.80
CA VAL A 15 10.12 -6.40 -21.73
C VAL A 15 11.31 -5.44 -21.84
N ASN A 16 12.46 -5.94 -22.32
CA ASN A 16 13.66 -5.14 -22.59
C ASN A 16 13.68 -4.42 -23.96
N GLU A 17 12.65 -4.52 -24.79
CA GLU A 17 12.51 -3.71 -26.02
C GLU A 17 11.42 -2.63 -25.94
N VAL A 18 10.50 -2.67 -24.97
CA VAL A 18 9.64 -1.50 -24.62
C VAL A 18 10.43 -0.48 -23.75
N HIS A 19 11.74 -0.45 -23.95
CA HIS A 19 12.78 -0.07 -22.98
C HIS A 19 13.46 1.25 -23.33
N LYS A 20 12.81 2.12 -24.11
CA LYS A 20 13.43 3.37 -24.59
C LYS A 20 12.60 4.68 -24.49
N PRO A 21 11.25 4.70 -24.34
CA PRO A 21 10.54 5.99 -24.22
C PRO A 21 10.31 6.53 -22.80
N ILE A 22 10.24 5.68 -21.76
CA ILE A 22 9.75 6.12 -20.43
C ILE A 22 10.84 6.80 -19.59
N VAL A 23 12.09 6.35 -19.70
CA VAL A 23 13.25 6.98 -19.01
C VAL A 23 13.58 8.36 -19.61
N ARG A 24 13.15 8.64 -20.84
CA ARG A 24 13.33 9.96 -21.49
C ARG A 24 12.40 11.06 -20.95
N GLN A 25 11.45 10.73 -20.07
CA GLN A 25 10.47 11.69 -19.51
C GLN A 25 10.45 11.75 -17.96
N ARG A 26 11.57 11.47 -17.27
CA ARG A 26 11.65 11.47 -15.79
C ARG A 26 10.57 10.60 -15.12
N GLY A 27 10.28 9.42 -15.68
CA GLY A 27 9.33 8.47 -15.09
C GLY A 27 9.98 7.56 -14.06
N TYR A 28 9.26 7.27 -12.96
CA TYR A 28 9.64 6.23 -11.99
C TYR A 28 9.48 4.84 -12.62
N PHE A 29 10.44 3.95 -12.36
CA PHE A 29 10.43 2.58 -12.90
C PHE A 29 10.38 1.55 -11.78
N ILE A 30 9.35 0.71 -11.78
CA ILE A 30 9.17 -0.33 -10.77
C ILE A 30 9.05 -1.70 -11.45
N LYS A 31 9.69 -2.73 -10.89
CA LYS A 31 9.65 -4.09 -11.44
C LYS A 31 9.43 -5.10 -10.34
N GLY A 32 8.25 -5.70 -10.32
CA GLY A 32 7.96 -6.88 -9.51
C GLY A 32 8.31 -8.16 -10.27
N LYS A 33 9.14 -9.03 -9.69
CA LYS A 33 9.31 -10.41 -10.18
C LYS A 33 8.65 -11.35 -9.17
N PHE A 34 7.71 -12.17 -9.64
CA PHE A 34 7.17 -13.24 -8.82
C PHE A 34 8.24 -14.33 -8.69
N ASP A 35 8.77 -14.51 -7.49
CA ASP A 35 9.73 -15.57 -7.23
C ASP A 35 8.97 -16.88 -6.99
N GLN A 36 9.08 -17.80 -7.96
CA GLN A 36 8.46 -19.12 -7.91
C GLN A 36 8.99 -20.00 -6.76
N PHE A 37 10.07 -19.58 -6.09
CA PHE A 37 10.65 -20.25 -4.93
C PHE A 37 10.21 -19.64 -3.59
N GLY A 38 9.54 -18.47 -3.61
CA GLY A 38 9.00 -17.79 -2.44
C GLY A 38 7.60 -18.29 -2.11
N HIS A 39 7.53 -19.47 -1.48
CA HIS A 39 6.26 -20.04 -1.03
C HIS A 39 5.47 -19.01 -0.17
N ASN A 40 4.24 -18.75 -0.61
CA ASN A 40 3.08 -18.38 0.22
C ASN A 40 2.79 -16.90 0.60
N ILE A 41 3.31 -15.89 -0.11
CA ILE A 41 2.85 -14.49 0.09
C ILE A 41 2.13 -13.98 -1.16
N PRO A 42 0.79 -13.94 -1.16
CA PRO A 42 0.01 -13.26 -2.19
C PRO A 42 0.53 -11.83 -2.40
N PHE A 43 0.64 -11.37 -3.65
CA PHE A 43 1.07 -10.01 -4.01
C PHE A 43 2.51 -9.61 -3.67
N SER A 44 3.40 -10.56 -3.34
CA SER A 44 4.82 -10.28 -3.04
C SER A 44 5.53 -9.45 -4.11
N ALA A 45 5.33 -9.77 -5.39
CA ALA A 45 5.90 -9.02 -6.51
C ALA A 45 5.39 -7.56 -6.57
N PHE A 46 4.13 -7.33 -6.19
CA PHE A 46 3.53 -6.00 -6.13
C PHE A 46 4.11 -5.21 -4.96
N LEU A 47 4.24 -5.82 -3.78
CA LEU A 47 4.87 -5.18 -2.61
C LEU A 47 6.32 -4.81 -2.89
N GLN A 48 7.09 -5.68 -3.55
CA GLN A 48 8.46 -5.37 -3.93
C GLN A 48 8.53 -4.16 -4.87
N ALA A 49 7.67 -4.13 -5.91
CA ALA A 49 7.62 -3.00 -6.83
C ALA A 49 7.27 -1.68 -6.13
N PHE A 50 6.37 -1.70 -5.14
CA PHE A 50 6.06 -0.52 -4.36
C PHE A 50 7.18 -0.10 -3.42
N ARG A 51 7.87 -1.04 -2.77
CA ARG A 51 9.04 -0.71 -1.94
C ARG A 51 10.14 -0.04 -2.76
N ASP A 52 10.39 -0.54 -3.98
CA ASP A 52 11.33 0.08 -4.91
C ASP A 52 10.89 1.51 -5.31
N LEU A 53 9.57 1.74 -5.43
CA LEU A 53 9.01 3.09 -5.64
C LEU A 53 9.29 3.99 -4.44
N MET A 54 9.03 3.52 -3.22
CA MET A 54 9.25 4.31 -2.01
C MET A 54 10.71 4.75 -1.91
N GLY A 55 11.65 3.84 -2.21
CA GLY A 55 13.08 4.17 -2.25
C GLY A 55 13.43 5.24 -3.30
N GLN A 56 12.82 5.19 -4.48
CA GLN A 56 13.00 6.23 -5.50
C GLN A 56 12.43 7.57 -5.04
N LEU A 57 11.21 7.59 -4.49
CA LEU A 57 10.57 8.82 -3.99
C LEU A 57 11.37 9.46 -2.85
N LEU A 58 11.87 8.66 -1.91
CA LEU A 58 12.69 9.14 -0.80
C LEU A 58 14.05 9.69 -1.23
N SER A 59 14.50 9.37 -2.45
CA SER A 59 15.75 9.90 -3.03
C SER A 59 15.54 11.20 -3.81
N GLU A 60 14.30 11.66 -3.96
CA GLU A 60 13.97 12.91 -4.65
C GLU A 60 14.28 14.15 -3.79
N SER A 61 14.19 15.33 -4.41
CA SER A 61 14.27 16.58 -3.66
C SER A 61 13.06 16.75 -2.72
N ASN A 62 13.25 17.52 -1.64
CA ASN A 62 12.19 17.82 -0.68
C ASN A 62 10.93 18.39 -1.36
N ASP A 63 11.08 19.25 -2.37
CA ASP A 63 9.96 19.84 -3.11
C ASP A 63 9.15 18.77 -3.86
N GLN A 64 9.83 17.80 -4.50
CA GLN A 64 9.15 16.70 -5.19
C GLN A 64 8.51 15.73 -4.20
N LEU A 65 9.15 15.50 -3.05
CA LEU A 65 8.60 14.65 -2.00
C LEU A 65 7.29 15.22 -1.45
N GLU A 66 7.20 16.54 -1.22
CA GLU A 66 5.95 17.19 -0.78
C GLU A 66 4.84 17.15 -1.85
N VAL A 67 5.19 17.26 -3.14
CA VAL A 67 4.24 17.05 -4.24
C VAL A 67 3.71 15.62 -4.22
N TRP A 68 4.58 14.63 -4.04
CA TRP A 68 4.19 13.22 -3.99
C TRP A 68 3.34 12.90 -2.77
N LYS A 69 3.75 13.37 -1.60
CA LYS A 69 2.98 13.28 -0.36
C LYS A 69 1.55 13.80 -0.55
N THR A 70 1.40 14.98 -1.14
CA THR A 70 0.08 15.58 -1.42
C THR A 70 -0.75 14.69 -2.35
N LYS A 71 -0.15 14.18 -3.43
CA LYS A 71 -0.83 13.28 -4.38
C LYS A 71 -1.26 11.97 -3.72
N ILE A 72 -0.38 11.37 -2.92
CA ILE A 72 -0.63 10.10 -2.25
C ILE A 72 -1.73 10.28 -1.20
N LEU A 73 -1.64 11.30 -0.35
CA LEU A 73 -2.68 11.60 0.63
C LEU A 73 -4.03 11.91 -0.03
N GLY A 74 -4.03 12.66 -1.14
CA GLY A 74 -5.25 12.94 -1.90
C GLY A 74 -5.89 11.70 -2.54
N ALA A 75 -5.09 10.70 -2.94
CA ALA A 75 -5.59 9.47 -3.54
C ALA A 75 -6.03 8.42 -2.49
N LEU A 76 -5.30 8.30 -1.38
CA LEU A 76 -5.54 7.28 -0.36
C LEU A 76 -6.51 7.75 0.73
N GLY A 77 -6.50 9.04 1.04
CA GLY A 77 -7.30 9.64 2.11
C GLY A 77 -7.12 8.89 3.44
N GLU A 78 -8.24 8.63 4.11
CA GLU A 78 -8.28 7.94 5.42
C GLU A 78 -7.80 6.48 5.34
N ASN A 79 -7.76 5.87 4.15
CA ASN A 79 -7.35 4.47 3.98
C ASN A 79 -5.83 4.28 3.94
N ALA A 80 -5.05 5.37 4.00
CA ALA A 80 -3.60 5.31 3.89
C ALA A 80 -2.95 4.40 4.96
N GLN A 81 -3.54 4.30 6.15
CA GLN A 81 -3.08 3.42 7.23
C GLN A 81 -3.00 1.95 6.81
N VAL A 82 -3.95 1.47 6.00
CA VAL A 82 -3.97 0.07 5.54
C VAL A 82 -2.73 -0.23 4.70
N LEU A 83 -2.31 0.73 3.88
CA LEU A 83 -1.09 0.58 3.08
C LEU A 83 0.18 0.74 3.90
N VAL A 84 0.18 1.59 4.94
CA VAL A 84 1.33 1.73 5.86
C VAL A 84 1.61 0.42 6.61
N GLU A 85 0.58 -0.36 7.00
CA GLU A 85 0.79 -1.67 7.66
C GLU A 85 1.48 -2.70 6.75
N VAL A 86 1.25 -2.60 5.45
CA VAL A 86 1.84 -3.54 4.47
C VAL A 86 3.16 -3.00 3.88
N ILE A 87 3.30 -1.67 3.83
CA ILE A 87 4.43 -0.94 3.25
C ILE A 87 4.86 0.17 4.23
N PRO A 88 5.61 -0.17 5.29
CA PRO A 88 5.98 0.79 6.34
C PRO A 88 6.78 2.00 5.83
N GLU A 89 7.54 1.83 4.75
CA GLU A 89 8.33 2.91 4.12
C GLU A 89 7.45 4.06 3.61
N LEU A 90 6.17 3.80 3.35
CA LEU A 90 5.21 4.82 2.97
C LEU A 90 5.02 5.88 4.07
N GLU A 91 5.07 5.48 5.34
CA GLU A 91 4.92 6.39 6.48
C GLU A 91 6.00 7.48 6.47
N TRP A 92 7.19 7.20 5.95
CA TRP A 92 8.26 8.19 5.85
C TRP A 92 7.97 9.29 4.84
N ILE A 93 7.07 9.04 3.88
CA ILE A 93 6.65 10.01 2.86
C ILE A 93 5.40 10.75 3.32
N ILE A 94 4.37 10.03 3.76
CA ILE A 94 3.06 10.64 4.07
C ILE A 94 2.86 11.02 5.54
N GLY A 95 3.81 10.66 6.39
CA GLY A 95 3.72 10.82 7.84
C GLY A 95 2.82 9.77 8.50
N LYS A 96 2.80 9.79 9.83
CA LYS A 96 2.01 8.87 10.65
C LYS A 96 0.52 8.99 10.35
N GLN A 97 -0.11 7.86 10.08
CA GLN A 97 -1.55 7.80 9.78
C GLN A 97 -2.37 7.40 11.03
N PRO A 98 -3.66 7.74 11.07
CA PRO A 98 -4.57 7.29 12.13
C PRO A 98 -4.65 5.76 12.15
N SER A 99 -4.66 5.14 13.32
CA SER A 99 -4.69 3.67 13.41
C SER A 99 -5.97 3.09 12.81
N ILE A 100 -5.93 1.83 12.36
CA ILE A 100 -7.11 1.13 11.82
C ILE A 100 -8.26 1.16 12.83
N LEU A 101 -7.96 1.04 14.13
CA LEU A 101 -8.98 1.12 15.18
C LEU A 101 -9.64 2.51 15.25
N SER A 102 -8.88 3.60 15.03
CA SER A 102 -9.47 4.94 14.96
C SER A 102 -10.37 5.11 13.73
N ILE A 103 -9.99 4.56 12.58
CA ILE A 103 -10.80 4.59 11.35
C ILE A 103 -12.07 3.75 11.53
N ALA A 104 -11.95 2.54 12.08
CA ALA A 104 -13.09 1.68 12.40
C ALA A 104 -14.06 2.37 13.36
N ARG A 105 -13.53 3.06 14.38
CA ARG A 105 -14.35 3.87 15.29
C ARG A 105 -15.07 4.99 14.57
N GLN A 106 -14.39 5.71 13.69
CA GLN A 106 -14.99 6.78 12.89
C GLN A 106 -16.13 6.26 12.02
N ILE A 107 -15.92 5.16 11.29
CA ILE A 107 -16.95 4.53 10.46
C ILE A 107 -18.15 4.10 11.32
N VAL A 108 -17.91 3.37 12.40
CA VAL A 108 -18.98 2.86 13.26
C VAL A 108 -19.74 4.01 13.92
N GLU A 109 -19.06 4.94 14.58
CA GLU A 109 -19.70 5.99 15.40
C GLU A 109 -20.21 7.17 14.58
N GLN A 110 -19.50 7.60 13.53
CA GLN A 110 -19.86 8.79 12.76
C GLN A 110 -20.69 8.45 11.53
N THR A 111 -20.28 7.45 10.74
CA THR A 111 -21.00 7.09 9.50
C THR A 111 -22.28 6.32 9.81
N HIS A 112 -22.20 5.34 10.72
CA HIS A 112 -23.32 4.44 11.01
C HIS A 112 -24.05 4.75 12.33
N ARG A 113 -23.63 5.79 13.07
CA ARG A 113 -24.20 6.14 14.39
C ARG A 113 -24.26 4.95 15.37
N GLY A 114 -23.34 4.01 15.18
CA GLY A 114 -23.14 2.84 16.01
C GLY A 114 -22.20 3.13 17.18
N LYS A 115 -21.75 2.06 17.83
CA LYS A 115 -20.80 2.10 18.93
C LYS A 115 -19.76 0.99 18.76
N LEU A 116 -18.49 1.37 18.83
CA LEU A 116 -17.36 0.42 18.89
C LEU A 116 -16.78 0.45 20.31
N SER A 117 -16.85 -0.68 21.02
CA SER A 117 -16.30 -0.85 22.38
C SER A 117 -15.18 -1.89 22.36
N CYS A 118 -14.13 -1.64 23.13
CA CYS A 118 -13.02 -2.58 23.32
C CYS A 118 -12.88 -2.82 24.82
N ILE A 119 -13.04 -4.07 25.25
CA ILE A 119 -12.95 -4.49 26.65
C ILE A 119 -11.74 -5.40 26.76
N SER A 120 -10.67 -4.91 27.37
CA SER A 120 -9.45 -5.67 27.58
C SER A 120 -9.34 -6.04 29.05
N VAL A 121 -9.34 -7.35 29.33
CA VAL A 121 -9.21 -7.88 30.69
C VAL A 121 -7.90 -8.66 30.78
N PRO A 122 -6.98 -8.29 31.70
CA PRO A 122 -5.72 -9.00 31.85
C PRO A 122 -5.93 -10.49 32.10
N ARG A 123 -5.23 -11.35 31.34
CA ARG A 123 -5.34 -12.83 31.36
C ARG A 123 -6.63 -13.43 30.78
N GLU A 124 -7.61 -12.63 30.40
CA GLU A 124 -8.87 -13.09 29.77
C GLU A 124 -8.96 -12.70 28.29
N GLY A 125 -8.17 -11.72 27.85
CA GLY A 125 -8.04 -11.32 26.45
C GLY A 125 -8.68 -9.97 26.17
N THR A 126 -9.02 -9.72 24.91
CA THR A 126 -9.63 -8.47 24.47
C THR A 126 -10.86 -8.78 23.63
N GLU A 127 -12.00 -8.25 24.04
CA GLU A 127 -13.28 -8.36 23.36
C GLU A 127 -13.60 -7.06 22.64
N PHE A 128 -13.94 -7.16 21.34
CA PHE A 128 -14.37 -6.04 20.52
C PHE A 128 -15.88 -6.18 20.25
N ILE A 129 -16.64 -5.15 20.61
CA ILE A 129 -18.10 -5.11 20.46
C ILE A 129 -18.45 -4.00 19.47
N ILE A 130 -19.11 -4.35 18.38
CA ILE A 130 -19.64 -3.41 17.38
C ILE A 130 -21.16 -3.46 17.44
N GLN A 131 -21.79 -2.34 17.74
CA GLN A 131 -23.23 -2.18 17.70
C GLN A 131 -23.59 -1.20 16.59
N ILE A 132 -24.37 -1.64 15.60
CA ILE A 132 -24.88 -0.79 14.52
C ILE A 132 -26.42 -0.74 14.63
N PRO A 133 -27.05 0.45 14.73
CA PRO A 133 -28.50 0.54 14.75
C PRO A 133 -29.09 0.12 13.40
N ILE A 134 -30.15 -0.68 13.44
CA ILE A 134 -30.97 -1.01 12.27
C ILE A 134 -32.14 -0.03 12.27
N SER A 135 -31.97 1.13 11.64
CA SER A 135 -33.02 2.16 11.54
C SER A 135 -32.94 2.85 10.19
#